data_AF-A0A2N5LNJ0-F1
#
_entry.id   AF-A0A2N5LNJ0-F1
#
_cell.length_a   1.000
_cell.length_b   1.000
_cell.length_c   1.000
_cell.angle_alpha   90.00
_cell.angle_beta   90.00
_cell.angle_gamma   90.00
#
_symmetry.space_group_name_H-M   'P 1'
#
loop_
_entity.id
_entity.type
_entity.pdbx_description
1 polymer ?
#
loop_
_entity_poly.entity_id
_entity_poly.type
_entity_poly.pdbx_seq_one_letter_code
_entity_poly.pdbx_strand_id
1 'polypeptide(L)'
;MFKRTSLLLAASMIILGLSSTANAAPKTKYGVTVVECDFDYEDEKFCTDSRLKSYATVMKERKPNFNGNQIIYIFETNDTGYVNKKPYRLVVIDPAKKTVVPFRYSLSAAVDSNGKPMIVNKKGDTIDFDFSIKSNRFCFSGDIDAYRMSDSYVDQPFCFKYDKAQKNMVREY
;
A
#
# COMPACT_ATOMS: atom_id res chain seq x y z
N MET A 1 27.61 37.55 59.13
CA MET A 1 26.73 38.26 58.16
C MET A 1 26.79 37.54 56.81
N PHE A 2 25.61 37.22 56.25
CA PHE A 2 25.29 36.81 54.87
C PHE A 2 25.94 35.52 54.30
N LYS A 3 25.21 34.40 54.41
CA LYS A 3 24.36 33.75 53.38
C LYS A 3 25.15 33.09 52.25
N ARG A 4 25.32 31.76 52.35
CA ARG A 4 25.56 30.89 51.20
C ARG A 4 24.29 30.11 50.91
N THR A 5 23.55 30.59 49.93
CA THR A 5 22.44 29.90 49.27
C THR A 5 23.01 28.74 48.45
N SER A 6 22.75 27.50 48.88
CA SER A 6 22.97 26.33 48.02
C SER A 6 21.86 26.27 46.98
N LEU A 7 22.25 26.50 45.74
CA LEU A 7 21.44 26.33 44.53
C LEU A 7 20.94 24.87 44.46
N LEU A 8 19.62 24.67 44.42
CA LEU A 8 19.00 23.41 44.02
C LEU A 8 19.17 23.27 42.50
N LEU A 9 20.07 22.38 42.05
CA LEU A 9 20.10 21.93 40.67
C LEU A 9 18.89 21.01 40.44
N ALA A 10 17.84 21.57 39.84
CA ALA A 10 16.73 20.80 39.30
C ALA A 10 17.24 19.97 38.11
N ALA A 11 17.34 18.65 38.30
CA ALA A 11 17.61 17.72 37.22
C ALA A 11 16.38 17.68 36.29
N SER A 12 16.45 18.43 35.19
CA SER A 12 15.46 18.38 34.12
C SER A 12 15.62 17.05 33.38
N MET A 13 14.81 16.05 33.72
CA MET A 13 14.60 14.88 32.86
C MET A 13 13.83 15.35 31.62
N ILE A 14 14.55 15.74 30.58
CA ILE A 14 14.00 15.79 29.23
C ILE A 14 13.75 14.34 28.84
N ILE A 15 12.52 13.88 29.06
CA ILE A 15 12.02 12.65 28.45
C ILE A 15 11.95 12.98 26.95
N LEU A 16 13.00 12.58 26.23
CA LEU A 16 12.97 12.46 24.78
C LEU A 16 11.80 11.52 24.46
N GLY A 17 10.67 12.12 24.09
CA GLY A 17 9.53 11.39 23.56
C GLY A 17 10.01 10.60 22.36
N LEU A 18 10.16 9.28 22.54
CA LEU A 18 10.28 8.38 21.41
C LEU A 18 9.04 8.59 20.57
N SER A 19 9.22 9.22 19.42
CA SER A 19 8.22 9.24 18.35
C SER A 19 8.07 7.80 17.90
N SER A 20 7.15 7.06 18.53
CA SER A 20 6.80 5.72 18.10
C SER A 20 6.09 5.86 16.76
N THR A 21 6.83 5.81 15.67
CA THR A 21 6.28 5.43 14.36
C THR A 21 5.83 3.98 14.51
N ALA A 22 4.59 3.79 14.96
CA ALA A 22 3.97 2.49 15.05
C ALA A 22 3.70 2.00 13.63
N ASN A 23 4.71 1.45 12.94
CA ASN A 23 4.46 0.60 11.79
C ASN A 23 3.57 -0.54 12.30
N ALA A 24 2.31 -0.63 11.90
CA ALA A 24 1.42 -1.62 12.48
C ALA A 24 1.97 -3.02 12.25
N ALA A 25 2.02 -3.79 13.33
CA ALA A 25 2.63 -5.10 13.36
C ALA A 25 1.97 -6.07 12.35
N PRO A 26 2.74 -7.02 11.80
CA PRO A 26 2.19 -8.09 10.98
C PRO A 26 1.02 -8.80 11.68
N LYS A 27 0.00 -9.20 10.92
CA LYS A 27 -1.15 -9.92 11.47
C LYS A 27 -1.33 -11.27 10.80
N THR A 28 -1.49 -12.31 11.63
CA THR A 28 -1.69 -13.68 11.16
C THR A 28 -3.07 -14.20 11.55
N LYS A 29 -3.85 -14.68 10.58
CA LYS A 29 -5.12 -15.38 10.79
C LYS A 29 -5.47 -16.25 9.58
N TYR A 30 -6.26 -17.30 9.77
CA TYR A 30 -6.68 -18.21 8.68
C TYR A 30 -5.51 -18.81 7.89
N GLY A 31 -4.35 -18.96 8.54
CA GLY A 31 -3.13 -19.45 7.89
C GLY A 31 -2.49 -18.45 6.93
N VAL A 32 -2.82 -17.15 7.01
CA VAL A 32 -2.24 -16.07 6.21
C VAL A 32 -1.61 -15.03 7.13
N THR A 33 -0.42 -14.54 6.75
CA THR A 33 0.28 -13.44 7.42
C THR A 33 0.35 -12.22 6.51
N VAL A 34 -0.29 -11.11 6.91
CA VAL A 34 -0.13 -9.81 6.25
C VAL A 34 1.02 -9.08 6.92
N VAL A 35 1.99 -8.59 6.13
CA VAL A 35 3.25 -8.02 6.66
C VAL A 35 3.09 -6.65 7.29
N GLU A 36 2.10 -5.88 6.86
CA GLU A 36 1.82 -4.51 7.30
C GLU A 36 0.31 -4.27 7.12
N CYS A 37 -0.37 -3.75 8.14
CA CYS A 37 -1.83 -3.76 8.20
C CYS A 37 -2.51 -2.46 7.76
N ASP A 38 -1.79 -1.37 7.92
CA ASP A 38 -2.17 -0.01 7.61
C ASP A 38 -0.91 0.74 7.19
N PHE A 39 -1.10 1.87 6.55
CA PHE A 39 -0.03 2.78 6.20
C PHE A 39 -0.41 4.16 6.72
N ASP A 40 0.58 4.93 7.14
CA ASP A 40 0.34 6.31 7.54
C ASP A 40 -0.39 7.05 6.42
N TYR A 41 -1.47 7.73 6.79
CA TYR A 41 -2.30 8.52 5.87
C TYR A 41 -2.93 7.68 4.74
N GLU A 42 -3.32 6.43 5.02
CA GLU A 42 -4.18 5.63 4.15
C GLU A 42 -5.35 5.06 4.96
N ASP A 43 -6.57 5.18 4.44
CA ASP A 43 -7.78 4.73 5.14
C ASP A 43 -8.05 3.21 4.98
N GLU A 44 -7.36 2.53 4.04
CA GLU A 44 -7.54 1.09 3.82
C GLU A 44 -6.95 0.25 4.96
N LYS A 45 -7.79 -0.63 5.52
CA LYS A 45 -7.41 -1.61 6.54
C LYS A 45 -7.20 -2.98 5.90
N PHE A 46 -5.95 -3.34 5.60
CA PHE A 46 -5.62 -4.62 4.95
C PHE A 46 -5.85 -5.84 5.84
N CYS A 47 -6.00 -5.64 7.15
CA CYS A 47 -6.02 -6.68 8.17
C CYS A 47 -7.38 -6.91 8.84
N THR A 48 -8.47 -6.47 8.21
CA THR A 48 -9.82 -6.81 8.67
C THR A 48 -10.07 -8.32 8.56
N ASP A 49 -11.04 -8.83 9.32
CA ASP A 49 -11.39 -10.25 9.29
C ASP A 49 -11.81 -10.72 7.88
N SER A 50 -12.58 -9.89 7.18
CA SER A 50 -13.04 -10.16 5.81
C SER A 50 -11.88 -10.18 4.81
N ARG A 51 -10.92 -9.26 4.91
CA ARG A 51 -9.72 -9.24 4.06
C ARG A 51 -8.87 -10.48 4.28
N LEU A 52 -8.60 -10.85 5.53
CA LEU A 52 -7.82 -12.05 5.86
C LEU A 52 -8.47 -13.34 5.33
N LYS A 53 -9.79 -13.47 5.43
CA LYS A 53 -10.53 -14.58 4.80
C LYS A 53 -10.39 -14.56 3.29
N SER A 54 -10.57 -13.39 2.67
CA SER A 54 -10.45 -13.26 1.21
C SER A 54 -9.05 -13.65 0.72
N TYR A 55 -7.99 -13.23 1.40
CA TYR A 55 -6.63 -13.64 1.04
C TYR A 55 -6.40 -15.15 1.18
N ALA A 56 -6.94 -15.77 2.24
CA ALA A 56 -6.86 -17.22 2.42
C ALA A 56 -7.59 -17.97 1.29
N THR A 57 -8.77 -17.49 0.87
CA THR A 57 -9.51 -18.02 -0.27
C THR A 57 -8.72 -17.86 -1.56
N VAL A 58 -8.21 -16.66 -1.85
CA VAL A 58 -7.40 -16.38 -3.04
C VAL A 58 -6.19 -17.31 -3.12
N MET A 59 -5.51 -17.53 -2.01
CA MET A 59 -4.33 -18.39 -1.91
C MET A 59 -4.64 -19.87 -2.19
N LYS A 60 -5.86 -20.32 -1.85
CA LYS A 60 -6.31 -21.70 -2.09
C LYS A 60 -6.81 -21.91 -3.52
N GLU A 61 -7.48 -20.91 -4.09
CA GLU A 61 -8.29 -21.10 -5.31
C GLU A 61 -7.64 -20.53 -6.56
N ARG A 62 -6.83 -19.47 -6.45
CA ARG A 62 -6.24 -18.81 -7.63
C ARG A 62 -4.88 -19.41 -7.97
N LYS A 63 -4.65 -19.59 -9.27
CA LYS A 63 -3.32 -19.92 -9.80
C LYS A 63 -2.41 -18.70 -9.76
N PRO A 64 -1.08 -18.87 -9.60
CA PRO A 64 -0.12 -17.78 -9.74
C PRO A 64 -0.30 -17.02 -11.06
N ASN A 65 -0.20 -15.70 -10.98
CA ASN A 65 -0.32 -14.78 -12.12
C ASN A 65 0.79 -13.72 -12.14
N PHE A 66 1.72 -13.76 -11.19
CA PHE A 66 2.76 -12.76 -11.01
C PHE A 66 4.06 -13.41 -10.52
N ASN A 67 5.21 -12.93 -11.01
CA ASN A 67 6.54 -13.27 -10.49
C ASN A 67 6.79 -14.78 -10.24
N GLY A 68 6.38 -15.60 -11.21
CA GLY A 68 6.52 -17.05 -11.22
C GLY A 68 5.48 -17.78 -10.38
N ASN A 69 5.49 -17.55 -9.06
CA ASN A 69 4.71 -18.31 -8.08
C ASN A 69 3.82 -17.45 -7.19
N GLN A 70 3.74 -16.15 -7.45
CA GLN A 70 2.97 -15.20 -6.65
C GLN A 70 1.65 -14.84 -7.34
N ILE A 71 0.77 -14.20 -6.58
CA ILE A 71 -0.52 -13.71 -7.06
C ILE A 71 -0.57 -12.21 -6.81
N ILE A 72 -0.78 -11.41 -7.84
CA ILE A 72 -1.32 -10.06 -7.69
C ILE A 72 -2.83 -10.19 -7.51
N TYR A 73 -3.33 -9.65 -6.39
CA TYR A 73 -4.75 -9.54 -6.11
C TYR A 73 -5.12 -8.07 -5.98
N ILE A 74 -5.93 -7.61 -6.92
CA ILE A 74 -6.48 -6.25 -6.99
C ILE A 74 -7.94 -6.31 -6.57
N PHE A 75 -8.37 -5.34 -5.76
CA PHE A 75 -9.74 -5.22 -5.30
C PHE A 75 -10.15 -3.76 -5.14
N GLU A 76 -11.42 -3.48 -5.38
CA GLU A 76 -12.01 -2.18 -5.06
C GLU A 76 -12.26 -2.06 -3.55
N THR A 77 -12.22 -0.82 -3.07
CA THR A 77 -12.67 -0.46 -1.72
C THR A 77 -14.09 0.09 -1.77
N ASN A 78 -14.79 0.00 -0.65
CA ASN A 78 -16.11 0.62 -0.51
C ASN A 78 -16.01 2.10 -0.12
N ASP A 79 -14.90 2.47 0.52
CA ASP A 79 -14.65 3.85 0.97
C ASP A 79 -14.12 4.69 -0.18
N THR A 80 -14.55 5.94 -0.21
CA THR A 80 -14.03 6.94 -1.14
C THR A 80 -12.65 7.40 -0.65
N GLY A 81 -11.61 7.22 -1.47
CA GLY A 81 -10.24 7.61 -1.16
C GLY A 81 -10.03 9.13 -1.17
N TYR A 82 -8.78 9.55 -0.92
CA TYR A 82 -8.39 10.97 -0.73
C TYR A 82 -8.85 11.95 -1.80
N VAL A 83 -8.97 11.50 -3.05
CA VAL A 83 -9.38 12.34 -4.19
C VAL A 83 -10.87 12.22 -4.52
N ASN A 84 -11.69 11.75 -3.58
CA ASN A 84 -13.12 11.52 -3.74
C ASN A 84 -13.49 10.49 -4.86
N LYS A 85 -12.63 9.49 -5.07
CA LYS A 85 -12.88 8.36 -5.99
C LYS A 85 -12.90 7.04 -5.22
N LYS A 86 -13.49 5.97 -5.78
CA LYS A 86 -13.34 4.61 -5.25
C LYS A 86 -11.98 4.05 -5.68
N PRO A 87 -11.02 3.87 -4.77
CA PRO A 87 -9.74 3.33 -5.16
C PRO A 87 -9.78 1.82 -5.32
N TYR A 88 -8.86 1.35 -6.15
CA TYR A 88 -8.35 0.00 -6.16
C TYR A 88 -7.17 -0.07 -5.19
N ARG A 89 -7.09 -1.20 -4.50
CA ARG A 89 -5.95 -1.59 -3.70
C ARG A 89 -5.38 -2.89 -4.25
N LEU A 90 -4.09 -3.07 -4.05
CA LEU A 90 -3.34 -4.21 -4.54
C LEU A 90 -2.60 -4.89 -3.39
N VAL A 91 -2.55 -6.22 -3.44
CA VAL A 91 -1.64 -7.01 -2.61
C VAL A 91 -0.88 -8.02 -3.48
N VAL A 92 0.36 -8.32 -3.09
CA VAL A 92 1.10 -9.46 -3.60
C VAL A 92 1.00 -10.60 -2.59
N ILE A 93 0.51 -11.74 -3.03
CA ILE A 93 0.35 -12.94 -2.21
C ILE A 93 1.41 -13.96 -2.61
N ASP A 94 2.16 -14.46 -1.64
CA ASP A 94 3.07 -15.60 -1.78
C ASP A 94 2.43 -16.81 -1.09
N PRO A 95 1.80 -17.74 -1.85
CA PRO A 95 1.14 -18.90 -1.28
C PRO A 95 2.08 -19.86 -0.55
N ALA A 96 3.33 -19.98 -1.02
CA ALA A 96 4.31 -20.89 -0.42
C ALA A 96 4.72 -20.40 0.97
N LYS A 97 4.88 -19.09 1.14
CA LYS A 97 5.21 -18.45 2.43
C LYS A 97 3.98 -18.03 3.23
N LYS A 98 2.78 -18.26 2.70
CA LYS A 98 1.51 -17.83 3.28
C LYS A 98 1.49 -16.33 3.64
N THR A 99 2.19 -15.52 2.84
CA THR A 99 2.45 -14.11 3.14
C THR A 99 1.68 -13.21 2.17
N VAL A 100 1.15 -12.10 2.67
CA VAL A 100 0.49 -11.05 1.91
C VAL A 100 1.24 -9.75 2.13
N VAL A 101 1.61 -9.11 1.02
CA VAL A 101 2.34 -7.85 0.98
C VAL A 101 1.45 -6.80 0.35
N PRO A 102 0.87 -5.88 1.13
CA PRO A 102 0.12 -4.78 0.58
C PRO A 102 0.95 -3.81 -0.25
N PHE A 103 0.33 -3.31 -1.31
CA PHE A 103 0.83 -2.15 -2.03
C PHE A 103 0.40 -0.88 -1.30
N ARG A 104 1.32 0.07 -1.17
CA ARG A 104 1.15 1.25 -0.33
C ARG A 104 0.14 2.26 -0.91
N TYR A 105 0.12 2.39 -2.23
CA TYR A 105 -0.70 3.38 -2.90
C TYR A 105 -2.12 2.89 -3.18
N SER A 106 -3.09 3.81 -3.09
CA SER A 106 -4.40 3.65 -3.69
C SER A 106 -4.32 4.01 -5.17
N LEU A 107 -5.09 3.32 -6.01
CA LEU A 107 -5.09 3.52 -7.46
C LEU A 107 -6.50 3.89 -7.92
N SER A 108 -6.66 4.82 -8.84
CA SER A 108 -7.98 5.13 -9.39
C SER A 108 -7.97 5.36 -10.89
N ALA A 109 -9.18 5.46 -11.45
CA ALA A 109 -9.36 5.83 -12.84
C ALA A 109 -8.77 7.21 -13.12
N ALA A 110 -8.04 7.30 -14.24
CA ALA A 110 -7.43 8.53 -14.72
C ALA A 110 -8.49 9.60 -15.02
N VAL A 111 -8.19 10.84 -14.64
CA VAL A 111 -9.02 12.00 -14.97
C VAL A 111 -8.17 13.18 -15.42
N ASP A 112 -8.75 14.06 -16.24
CA ASP A 112 -8.12 15.31 -16.64
C ASP A 112 -8.08 16.31 -15.48
N SER A 113 -7.46 17.48 -15.70
CA SER A 113 -7.38 18.56 -14.71
C SER A 113 -8.75 19.09 -14.23
N ASN A 114 -9.84 18.76 -14.93
CA ASN A 114 -11.21 19.14 -14.58
C ASN A 114 -11.99 17.98 -13.94
N GLY A 115 -11.34 16.83 -13.68
CA GLY A 115 -11.97 15.64 -13.13
C GLY A 115 -12.75 14.80 -14.14
N LYS A 116 -12.60 15.04 -15.46
CA LYS A 116 -13.28 14.23 -16.49
C LYS A 116 -12.51 12.93 -16.76
N PRO A 117 -13.18 11.79 -16.95
CA PRO A 117 -12.50 10.52 -17.22
C PRO A 117 -11.58 10.59 -18.44
N MET A 118 -10.37 10.04 -18.30
CA MET A 118 -9.40 9.89 -19.38
C MET A 118 -9.30 8.43 -19.81
N ILE A 119 -9.29 8.19 -21.12
CA ILE A 119 -9.11 6.86 -21.69
C ILE A 119 -7.61 6.54 -21.71
N VAL A 120 -7.23 5.45 -21.04
CA VAL A 120 -5.81 5.08 -20.86
C VAL A 120 -5.35 3.94 -21.77
N ASN A 121 -6.27 3.31 -22.48
CA ASN A 121 -5.96 2.23 -23.42
C ASN A 121 -6.90 2.22 -24.63
N LYS A 122 -6.57 1.38 -25.63
CA LYS A 122 -7.37 1.27 -26.87
C LYS A 122 -8.75 0.64 -26.68
N LYS A 123 -9.04 0.04 -25.52
CA LYS A 123 -10.33 -0.60 -25.22
C LYS A 123 -11.36 0.41 -24.71
N GLY A 124 -10.94 1.62 -24.36
CA GLY A 124 -11.81 2.62 -23.76
C GLY A 124 -11.82 2.55 -22.23
N ASP A 125 -10.88 1.85 -21.60
CA ASP A 125 -10.81 1.80 -20.14
C ASP A 125 -10.20 3.08 -19.58
N THR A 126 -10.60 3.46 -18.37
CA THR A 126 -10.08 4.62 -17.64
C THR A 126 -9.02 4.23 -16.59
N ILE A 127 -8.81 2.93 -16.42
CA ILE A 127 -7.73 2.34 -15.64
C ILE A 127 -7.30 1.05 -16.34
N ASP A 128 -6.01 0.76 -16.36
CA ASP A 128 -5.47 -0.48 -16.92
C ASP A 128 -4.35 -1.03 -16.05
N PHE A 129 -4.29 -2.34 -15.89
CA PHE A 129 -3.31 -3.03 -15.06
C PHE A 129 -2.53 -4.03 -15.91
N ASP A 130 -1.20 -3.90 -15.92
CA ASP A 130 -0.30 -4.79 -16.65
C ASP A 130 0.66 -5.49 -15.68
N PHE A 131 0.53 -6.81 -15.61
CA PHE A 131 1.42 -7.69 -14.88
C PHE A 131 1.35 -9.09 -15.47
N SER A 132 2.37 -9.90 -15.24
CA SER A 132 2.39 -11.26 -15.75
C SER A 132 3.14 -12.23 -14.85
N ILE A 133 2.86 -13.51 -15.05
CA ILE A 133 3.54 -14.61 -14.36
C ILE A 133 5.04 -14.65 -14.65
N LYS A 134 5.50 -14.05 -15.76
CA LYS A 134 6.90 -14.09 -16.19
C LYS A 134 7.72 -12.90 -15.70
N SER A 135 7.09 -11.93 -15.04
CA SER A 135 7.73 -10.68 -14.62
C SER A 135 7.46 -10.40 -13.15
N ASN A 136 8.39 -9.74 -12.48
CA ASN A 136 8.19 -9.16 -11.15
C ASN A 136 7.81 -7.66 -11.24
N ARG A 137 7.39 -7.21 -12.42
CA ARG A 137 6.99 -5.83 -12.71
C ARG A 137 5.47 -5.73 -12.78
N PHE A 138 4.93 -4.73 -12.10
CA PHE A 138 3.54 -4.32 -12.16
C PHE A 138 3.48 -2.89 -12.68
N CYS A 139 2.76 -2.68 -13.77
CA CYS A 139 2.49 -1.35 -14.30
C CYS A 139 0.99 -1.10 -14.27
N PHE A 140 0.60 0.16 -14.12
CA PHE A 140 -0.80 0.55 -14.30
C PHE A 140 -0.90 1.94 -14.93
N SER A 141 -1.94 2.14 -15.73
CA SER A 141 -2.35 3.44 -16.23
C SER A 141 -3.59 3.88 -15.47
N GLY A 142 -3.55 5.02 -14.83
CA GLY A 142 -4.53 5.49 -13.85
C GLY A 142 -3.87 6.53 -12.94
N ASP A 143 -4.60 7.03 -11.96
CA ASP A 143 -4.05 7.96 -10.97
C ASP A 143 -3.54 7.21 -9.74
N ILE A 144 -2.43 7.69 -9.16
CA ILE A 144 -2.03 7.36 -7.79
C ILE A 144 -2.81 8.29 -6.86
N ASP A 145 -3.52 7.70 -5.91
CA ASP A 145 -4.22 8.42 -4.85
C ASP A 145 -3.49 8.21 -3.53
N ALA A 146 -2.76 9.23 -3.06
CA ALA A 146 -2.07 9.15 -1.79
C ALA A 146 -1.95 10.54 -1.17
N TYR A 147 -2.19 10.66 0.13
CA TYR A 147 -2.30 11.93 0.86
C TYR A 147 -1.18 12.97 0.59
N ARG A 148 0.01 12.55 0.14
CA ARG A 148 1.12 13.43 -0.29
C ARG A 148 1.85 13.02 -1.55
N MET A 149 1.50 11.88 -2.13
CA MET A 149 2.19 11.29 -3.28
C MET A 149 1.22 11.00 -4.42
N SER A 150 0.07 11.68 -4.44
CA SER A 150 -0.83 11.60 -5.58
C SER A 150 -0.11 12.03 -6.85
N ASP A 151 -0.33 11.28 -7.91
CA ASP A 151 0.30 11.48 -9.21
C ASP A 151 -0.73 11.14 -10.29
N SER A 152 -0.96 12.07 -11.20
CA SER A 152 -1.98 11.91 -12.24
C SER A 152 -1.39 11.20 -13.45
N TYR A 153 -2.22 10.41 -14.13
CA TYR A 153 -1.83 9.80 -15.39
C TYR A 153 -1.44 10.86 -16.44
N VAL A 154 -0.27 10.67 -17.07
CA VAL A 154 0.28 11.57 -18.11
C VAL A 154 0.64 10.82 -19.38
N ASP A 155 -0.29 10.02 -19.90
CA ASP A 155 -0.13 9.19 -21.11
C ASP A 155 1.01 8.15 -21.05
N GLN A 156 1.48 7.83 -19.83
CA GLN A 156 2.44 6.77 -19.56
C GLN A 156 2.07 6.02 -18.29
N PRO A 157 2.22 4.69 -18.25
CA PRO A 157 1.90 3.91 -17.06
C PRO A 157 2.92 4.14 -15.94
N PHE A 158 2.45 4.10 -14.70
CA PHE A 158 3.30 3.99 -13.53
C PHE A 158 3.75 2.55 -13.37
N CYS A 159 5.06 2.30 -13.33
CA CYS A 159 5.62 0.96 -13.19
C CYS A 159 6.35 0.78 -11.87
N PHE A 160 6.23 -0.42 -11.31
CA PHE A 160 6.80 -0.83 -10.06
C PHE A 160 7.45 -2.20 -10.20
N LYS A 161 8.60 -2.38 -9.56
CA LYS A 161 9.28 -3.66 -9.47
C LYS A 161 9.12 -4.22 -8.07
N TYR A 162 8.67 -5.47 -7.99
CA TYR A 162 8.59 -6.18 -6.72
C TYR A 162 9.98 -6.60 -6.25
N ASP A 163 10.42 -6.02 -5.14
CA ASP A 163 11.65 -6.39 -4.44
C ASP A 163 11.33 -7.49 -3.41
N LYS A 164 11.86 -8.70 -3.67
CA LYS A 164 11.68 -9.87 -2.79
C LYS A 164 12.38 -9.71 -1.44
N ALA A 165 13.51 -8.99 -1.38
CA ALA A 165 14.27 -8.79 -0.16
C ALA A 165 13.56 -7.79 0.76
N GLN A 166 13.09 -6.69 0.18
CA GLN A 166 12.38 -5.64 0.92
C GLN A 166 10.89 -5.94 1.12
N LYS A 167 10.36 -6.97 0.45
CA LYS A 167 8.93 -7.32 0.42
C LYS A 167 8.08 -6.07 0.13
N ASN A 168 8.42 -5.36 -0.95
CA ASN A 168 7.72 -4.15 -1.34
C ASN A 168 7.75 -3.98 -2.87
N MET A 169 6.85 -3.14 -3.38
CA MET A 169 6.87 -2.64 -4.74
C MET A 169 7.62 -1.31 -4.77
N VAL A 170 8.68 -1.23 -5.57
CA VAL A 170 9.51 -0.03 -5.73
C VAL A 170 9.18 0.63 -7.06
N ARG A 171 8.85 1.93 -7.04
CA ARG A 171 8.54 2.70 -8.27
C ARG A 171 9.77 2.78 -9.17
N GLU A 172 9.55 2.55 -10.46
CA GLU A 172 10.52 2.81 -11.52
C GLU A 172 10.32 4.25 -12.02
N TYR A 173 11.40 5.02 -12.12
CA TYR A 173 11.43 6.37 -12.69
C TYR A 173 12.22 6.37 -14.00
#